data_AF-A0A3D2H6S4-F1
#
_entry.id   AF-A0A3D2H6S4-F1
#
_cell.length_a   1.000
_cell.length_b   1.000
_cell.length_c   1.000
_cell.angle_alpha   90.00
_cell.angle_beta   90.00
_cell.angle_gamma   90.00
#
_symmetry.space_group_name_H-M   'P 1'
#
loop_
_entity.id
_entity.type
_entity.pdbx_description
1 polymer ?
#
loop_
_entity_poly.entity_id
_entity_poly.type
_entity_poly.pdbx_seq_one_letter_code
_entity_poly.pdbx_strand_id
1 'polypeptide(L)'
;MLQLESGPATLIPLIHIPLLKDAPRREGAYKVVPDSLGDLCHFYGDFAGYHLYLITSTYKKQIVKDSINYYDKTQGLFSVALSVIRDNGETEIVHINECKAPLQEFVGGHTMYPHDISVEQFSPGAPDALRFHFSSAQPKFKFSNNLIPYIPSSVRQLHSGLFNLQIEYIGKAIGKDGTREVADRLGNGHSTEAKILNEFVHKKTNRDAYAVLFKLGHPTDVFGKPLSVLSYSEIVDVFEKSLIGHFKPEKNIQSCNFPNDGSHTTWNLAQHGVDALRIELRSPQDYGLLFTNEVSPELKHRFELEIEE
;
A
#
# COMPACT_ATOMS: atom_id res chain seq x y z
N MET A 1 24.95 -14.83 1.51
CA MET A 1 23.88 -13.82 1.35
C MET A 1 22.61 -14.44 0.79
N LEU A 2 21.49 -14.23 1.49
CA LEU A 2 20.13 -14.64 1.11
C LEU A 2 19.35 -13.44 0.56
N GLN A 3 18.70 -13.59 -0.60
CA GLN A 3 17.87 -12.54 -1.21
C GLN A 3 16.39 -12.87 -1.06
N LEU A 4 15.62 -11.93 -0.51
CA LEU A 4 14.17 -12.00 -0.36
C LEU A 4 13.51 -10.87 -1.15
N GLU A 5 12.55 -11.22 -1.99
CA GLU A 5 11.82 -10.27 -2.83
C GLU A 5 10.33 -10.34 -2.56
N SER A 6 9.65 -9.20 -2.59
CA SER A 6 8.19 -9.16 -2.68
C SER A 6 7.72 -8.97 -4.12
N GLY A 7 6.48 -9.40 -4.39
CA GLY A 7 5.71 -8.96 -5.55
C GLY A 7 5.28 -7.50 -5.40
N PRO A 8 4.74 -6.89 -6.48
CA PRO A 8 4.24 -5.52 -6.44
C PRO A 8 3.25 -5.32 -5.29
N ALA A 9 3.44 -4.24 -4.54
CA ALA A 9 2.57 -3.91 -3.43
C ALA A 9 1.14 -3.62 -3.90
N THR A 10 0.18 -3.84 -3.00
CA THR A 10 -1.19 -3.35 -3.16
C THR A 10 -1.52 -2.37 -2.04
N LEU A 11 -1.94 -1.15 -2.38
CA LEU A 11 -2.30 -0.11 -1.41
C LEU A 11 -3.81 -0.06 -1.23
N ILE A 12 -4.29 -0.18 0.02
CA ILE A 12 -5.72 -0.17 0.33
C ILE A 12 -5.98 0.77 1.52
N PRO A 13 -6.99 1.66 1.46
CA PRO A 13 -7.43 2.42 2.63
C PRO A 13 -7.76 1.48 3.78
N LEU A 14 -7.28 1.79 4.98
CA LEU A 14 -7.38 0.86 6.12
C LEU A 14 -8.85 0.53 6.48
N ILE A 15 -9.77 1.45 6.21
CA ILE A 15 -11.22 1.27 6.38
C ILE A 15 -11.83 0.19 5.45
N HIS A 16 -11.21 -0.10 4.30
CA HIS A 16 -11.70 -1.10 3.35
C HIS A 16 -11.11 -2.50 3.57
N ILE A 17 -10.22 -2.68 4.55
CA ILE A 17 -9.63 -3.99 4.86
C ILE A 17 -10.66 -5.10 5.12
N PRO A 18 -11.77 -4.87 5.83
CA PRO A 18 -12.79 -5.91 6.02
C PRO A 18 -13.35 -6.48 4.71
N LEU A 19 -13.35 -5.67 3.64
CA LEU A 19 -13.87 -6.04 2.32
C LEU A 19 -12.93 -6.98 1.55
N LEU A 20 -11.67 -7.14 2.00
CA LEU A 20 -10.70 -8.03 1.34
C LEU A 20 -11.14 -9.49 1.31
N LYS A 21 -11.93 -9.94 2.28
CA LYS A 21 -12.48 -11.31 2.30
C LYS A 21 -13.39 -11.57 1.11
N ASP A 22 -14.03 -10.52 0.61
CA ASP A 22 -14.90 -10.56 -0.56
C ASP A 22 -14.17 -10.19 -1.85
N ALA A 23 -12.89 -9.79 -1.82
CA ALA A 23 -12.16 -9.41 -3.02
C ALA A 23 -11.89 -10.64 -3.94
N PRO A 24 -11.65 -10.43 -5.25
CA PRO A 24 -11.30 -11.52 -6.15
C PRO A 24 -9.98 -12.19 -5.74
N ARG A 25 -9.85 -13.49 -6.01
CA ARG A 25 -8.68 -14.33 -5.69
C ARG A 25 -7.99 -14.87 -6.94
N ARG A 26 -8.09 -14.14 -8.05
CA ARG A 26 -7.55 -14.54 -9.35
C ARG A 26 -7.16 -13.31 -10.16
N GLU A 27 -6.05 -13.42 -10.88
CA GLU A 27 -5.53 -12.35 -11.72
C GLU A 27 -6.55 -11.95 -12.81
N GLY A 28 -6.67 -10.64 -13.08
CA GLY A 28 -7.64 -10.07 -14.02
C GLY A 28 -9.11 -10.18 -13.61
N ALA A 29 -9.43 -10.73 -12.42
CA ALA A 29 -10.81 -10.80 -11.97
C ALA A 29 -11.29 -9.46 -11.42
N TYR A 30 -12.56 -9.14 -11.67
CA TYR A 30 -13.21 -7.92 -11.21
C TYR A 30 -14.38 -8.25 -10.30
N LYS A 31 -14.52 -7.51 -9.18
CA LYS A 31 -15.68 -7.63 -8.29
C LYS A 31 -16.01 -6.28 -7.67
N VAL A 32 -17.31 -6.04 -7.51
CA VAL A 32 -17.83 -4.86 -6.80
C VAL A 32 -18.42 -5.33 -5.48
N VAL A 33 -18.04 -4.66 -4.39
CA VAL A 33 -18.48 -4.98 -3.02
C VAL A 33 -18.97 -3.68 -2.38
N PRO A 34 -20.19 -3.61 -1.83
CA PRO A 34 -20.63 -2.44 -1.08
C PRO A 34 -19.86 -2.34 0.25
N ASP A 35 -19.45 -1.14 0.64
CA ASP A 35 -18.87 -0.88 1.95
C ASP A 35 -19.97 -0.71 3.03
N SER A 36 -19.55 -0.46 4.27
CA SER A 36 -20.47 -0.24 5.40
C SER A 36 -21.35 1.01 5.26
N LEU A 37 -21.00 1.94 4.37
CA LEU A 37 -21.75 3.16 4.09
C LEU A 37 -22.67 3.00 2.87
N GLY A 38 -22.65 1.84 2.21
CA GLY A 38 -23.41 1.55 0.99
C GLY A 38 -22.74 2.06 -0.29
N ASP A 39 -21.51 2.58 -0.20
CA ASP A 39 -20.71 2.96 -1.36
C ASP A 39 -20.12 1.71 -2.04
N LEU A 40 -19.98 1.75 -3.36
CA LEU A 40 -19.47 0.63 -4.14
C LEU A 40 -17.94 0.66 -4.17
N CYS A 41 -17.30 -0.35 -3.57
CA CYS A 41 -15.87 -0.60 -3.70
C CYS A 41 -15.61 -1.52 -4.89
N HIS A 42 -14.63 -1.15 -5.72
CA HIS A 42 -14.27 -1.85 -6.93
C HIS A 42 -12.91 -2.54 -6.74
N PHE A 43 -12.87 -3.86 -6.90
CA PHE A 43 -11.66 -4.67 -6.82
C PHE A 43 -11.33 -5.23 -8.21
N TYR A 44 -10.08 -5.09 -8.63
CA TYR A 44 -9.55 -5.66 -9.86
C TYR A 44 -8.20 -6.31 -9.60
N GLY A 45 -8.03 -7.57 -10.03
CA GLY A 45 -6.81 -8.35 -9.84
C GLY A 45 -6.93 -9.40 -8.74
N ASP A 46 -5.78 -9.98 -8.36
CA ASP A 46 -5.71 -11.04 -7.35
C ASP A 46 -5.38 -10.51 -5.95
N PHE A 47 -6.33 -10.62 -5.03
CA PHE A 47 -6.19 -10.21 -3.63
C PHE A 47 -5.89 -11.35 -2.64
N ALA A 48 -5.58 -12.55 -3.11
CA ALA A 48 -5.16 -13.68 -2.27
C ALA A 48 -3.67 -13.60 -1.87
N GLY A 49 -3.23 -14.43 -0.91
CA GLY A 49 -1.80 -14.68 -0.68
C GLY A 49 -0.99 -13.51 -0.09
N TYR A 50 -1.65 -12.51 0.48
CA TYR A 50 -0.96 -11.47 1.25
C TYR A 50 -0.67 -11.97 2.66
N HIS A 51 0.62 -11.96 3.03
CA HIS A 51 1.10 -12.40 4.35
C HIS A 51 1.97 -11.37 5.07
N LEU A 52 2.34 -10.29 4.39
CA LEU A 52 3.09 -9.18 4.94
C LEU A 52 2.35 -7.88 4.64
N TYR A 53 2.29 -6.98 5.62
CA TYR A 53 1.66 -5.69 5.44
C TYR A 53 2.34 -4.60 6.27
N LEU A 54 2.22 -3.37 5.78
CA LEU A 54 2.62 -2.16 6.48
C LEU A 54 1.37 -1.33 6.68
N ILE A 55 1.10 -0.91 7.91
CA ILE A 55 0.14 0.15 8.18
C ILE A 55 0.91 1.46 8.06
N THR A 56 0.46 2.31 7.16
CA THR A 56 1.09 3.57 6.83
C THR A 56 0.12 4.73 6.97
N SER A 57 0.62 5.94 7.18
CA SER A 57 -0.17 7.15 7.19
C SER A 57 0.41 8.23 6.28
N THR A 58 -0.44 9.12 5.79
CA THR A 58 -0.05 10.27 4.99
C THR A 58 -1.03 11.41 5.23
N TYR A 59 -0.69 12.65 4.87
CA TYR A 59 -1.62 13.76 5.03
C TYR A 59 -2.92 13.54 4.26
N LYS A 60 -4.04 13.90 4.90
CA LYS A 60 -5.36 14.02 4.27
C LYS A 60 -5.28 15.08 3.18
N LYS A 61 -5.75 14.71 1.99
CA LYS A 61 -5.87 15.64 0.87
C LYS A 61 -7.34 15.87 0.56
N GLN A 62 -7.69 17.12 0.31
CA GLN A 62 -9.01 17.52 -0.18
C GLN A 62 -8.85 18.09 -1.57
N ILE A 63 -9.74 17.71 -2.49
CA ILE A 63 -9.71 18.29 -3.84
C ILE A 63 -10.20 19.73 -3.71
N VAL A 64 -9.43 20.67 -4.24
CA VAL A 64 -9.90 22.05 -4.36
C VAL A 64 -11.03 22.05 -5.39
N LYS A 65 -12.18 22.60 -5.01
CA LYS A 65 -13.36 22.66 -5.87
C LYS A 65 -13.00 23.23 -7.25
N ASP A 66 -13.55 22.63 -8.30
CA ASP A 66 -13.41 23.05 -9.69
C ASP A 66 -11.95 23.07 -10.21
N SER A 67 -11.01 22.38 -9.54
CA SER A 67 -9.59 22.34 -9.93
C SER A 67 -9.19 21.21 -10.87
N ILE A 68 -10.10 20.27 -11.16
CA ILE A 68 -9.80 19.13 -12.04
C ILE A 68 -9.83 19.57 -13.49
N ASN A 69 -8.76 19.22 -14.21
CA ASN A 69 -8.68 19.40 -15.66
C ASN A 69 -8.26 18.09 -16.31
N TYR A 70 -9.19 17.43 -17.01
CA TYR A 70 -8.94 16.17 -17.70
C TYR A 70 -8.54 16.43 -19.16
N TYR A 71 -7.24 16.58 -19.40
CA TYR A 71 -6.71 17.16 -20.64
C TYR A 71 -6.33 16.14 -21.71
N ASP A 72 -6.00 14.88 -21.36
CA ASP A 72 -5.75 13.82 -22.34
C ASP A 72 -6.56 12.56 -22.00
N LYS A 73 -7.70 12.43 -22.68
CA LYS A 73 -8.61 11.29 -22.48
C LYS A 73 -8.11 9.99 -23.11
N THR A 74 -7.17 10.07 -24.05
CA THR A 74 -6.60 8.90 -24.73
C THR A 74 -5.54 8.22 -23.87
N GLN A 75 -4.87 8.99 -23.02
CA GLN A 75 -3.87 8.51 -22.07
C GLN A 75 -4.34 8.53 -20.61
N GLY A 76 -5.55 9.02 -20.35
CA GLY A 76 -6.11 9.10 -19.00
C GLY A 76 -5.47 10.18 -18.14
N LEU A 77 -4.86 11.22 -18.72
CA LEU A 77 -4.10 12.22 -17.96
C LEU A 77 -4.95 13.41 -17.54
N PHE A 78 -4.86 13.76 -16.25
CA PHE A 78 -5.55 14.90 -15.65
C PHE A 78 -4.65 15.65 -14.67
N SER A 79 -5.00 16.91 -14.36
CA SER A 79 -4.39 17.69 -13.28
C SER A 79 -5.42 18.04 -12.21
N VAL A 80 -4.97 18.30 -11.00
CA VAL A 80 -5.83 18.64 -9.85
C VAL A 80 -5.09 19.52 -8.83
N ALA A 81 -5.79 20.40 -8.14
CA ALA A 81 -5.24 21.10 -6.97
C ALA A 81 -5.76 20.47 -5.68
N LEU A 82 -4.87 20.29 -4.70
CA LEU A 82 -5.15 19.65 -3.43
C LEU A 82 -4.92 20.61 -2.27
N SER A 83 -5.88 20.70 -1.37
CA SER A 83 -5.73 21.35 -0.07
C SER A 83 -5.27 20.32 0.96
N VAL A 84 -4.22 20.64 1.70
CA VAL A 84 -3.62 19.79 2.73
C VAL A 84 -3.44 20.58 4.02
N ILE A 85 -3.86 19.99 5.14
CA ILE A 85 -3.64 20.56 6.48
C ILE A 85 -2.39 19.90 7.08
N ARG A 86 -1.32 20.68 7.26
CA ARG A 86 -0.05 20.23 7.86
C ARG A 86 -0.17 20.05 9.37
N ASP A 87 0.85 19.45 10.00
CA ASP A 87 0.85 19.20 11.45
C ASP A 87 0.88 20.47 12.29
N ASN A 88 1.38 21.57 11.73
CA ASN A 88 1.33 22.91 12.34
C ASN A 88 -0.04 23.60 12.20
N GLY A 89 -1.02 22.95 11.53
CA GLY A 89 -2.35 23.48 11.26
C GLY A 89 -2.45 24.37 10.02
N GLU A 90 -1.33 24.65 9.34
CA GLU A 90 -1.34 25.46 8.12
C GLU A 90 -1.98 24.69 6.96
N THR A 91 -2.74 25.42 6.14
CA THR A 91 -3.33 24.89 4.91
C THR A 91 -2.43 25.23 3.73
N GLU A 92 -2.00 24.21 3.01
CA GLU A 92 -1.19 24.33 1.80
C GLU A 92 -2.02 23.87 0.59
N ILE A 93 -1.98 24.64 -0.50
CA ILE A 93 -2.56 24.25 -1.78
C ILE A 93 -1.44 23.77 -2.70
N VAL A 94 -1.57 22.55 -3.20
CA VAL A 94 -0.59 21.91 -4.06
C VAL A 94 -1.21 21.56 -5.40
N HIS A 95 -0.53 21.97 -6.48
CA HIS A 95 -0.95 21.68 -7.85
C HIS A 95 -0.25 20.44 -8.37
N ILE A 96 -1.03 19.41 -8.67
CA ILE A 96 -0.56 18.17 -9.28
C ILE A 96 -0.87 18.24 -10.77
N ASN A 97 0.18 18.41 -11.57
CA ASN A 97 0.05 18.66 -13.01
C ASN A 97 -0.19 17.39 -13.83
N GLU A 98 0.13 16.23 -13.25
CA GLU A 98 -0.01 14.94 -13.92
C GLU A 98 -0.49 13.88 -12.92
N CYS A 99 -1.71 13.42 -13.16
CA CYS A 99 -2.33 12.26 -12.58
C CYS A 99 -2.81 11.35 -13.72
N LYS A 100 -2.89 10.04 -13.46
CA LYS A 100 -3.34 9.05 -14.43
C LYS A 100 -4.60 8.33 -13.93
N ALA A 101 -5.66 8.41 -14.71
CA ALA A 101 -6.96 7.80 -14.42
C ALA A 101 -6.87 6.27 -14.49
N PRO A 102 -7.73 5.54 -13.75
CA PRO A 102 -7.76 4.08 -13.83
C PRO A 102 -8.22 3.62 -15.21
N LEU A 103 -7.70 2.48 -15.64
CA LEU A 103 -8.16 1.77 -16.83
C LEU A 103 -9.26 0.78 -16.46
N GLN A 104 -10.25 0.64 -17.33
CA GLN A 104 -11.23 -0.44 -17.27
C GLN A 104 -11.13 -1.32 -18.52
N GLU A 105 -11.17 -2.63 -18.35
CA GLU A 105 -11.36 -3.58 -19.45
C GLU A 105 -12.85 -3.71 -19.79
N PHE A 106 -13.19 -3.59 -21.09
CA PHE A 106 -14.54 -3.73 -21.60
C PHE A 106 -14.77 -5.09 -22.27
N VAL A 107 -16.04 -5.41 -22.55
CA VAL A 107 -16.44 -6.60 -23.32
C VAL A 107 -15.68 -6.63 -24.65
N GLY A 108 -14.86 -7.66 -24.86
CA GLY A 108 -14.01 -7.80 -26.05
C GLY A 108 -12.51 -7.60 -25.81
N GLY A 109 -12.06 -7.38 -24.57
CA GLY A 109 -10.64 -7.31 -24.22
C GLY A 109 -9.98 -5.97 -24.55
N HIS A 110 -10.77 -4.93 -24.79
CA HIS A 110 -10.28 -3.58 -25.02
C HIS A 110 -10.24 -2.82 -23.70
N THR A 111 -9.08 -2.25 -23.36
CA THR A 111 -8.93 -1.34 -22.23
C THR A 111 -9.26 0.09 -22.64
N MET A 112 -9.95 0.80 -21.77
CA MET A 112 -10.35 2.19 -22.01
C MET A 112 -10.22 3.03 -20.75
N TYR A 113 -9.79 4.28 -20.95
CA TYR A 113 -9.84 5.32 -19.93
C TYR A 113 -11.25 5.90 -19.82
N PRO A 114 -11.58 6.55 -18.69
CA PRO A 114 -12.86 7.24 -18.53
C PRO A 114 -13.01 8.36 -19.56
N HIS A 115 -14.25 8.67 -19.93
CA HIS A 115 -14.54 9.80 -20.82
C HIS A 115 -14.70 11.13 -20.05
N ASP A 116 -14.93 11.05 -18.73
CA ASP A 116 -15.07 12.21 -17.86
C ASP A 116 -14.65 11.90 -16.41
N ILE A 117 -14.29 12.95 -15.66
CA ILE A 117 -13.91 12.90 -14.25
C ILE A 117 -14.66 14.01 -13.51
N SER A 118 -15.38 13.67 -12.45
CA SER A 118 -16.07 14.65 -11.60
C SER A 118 -15.68 14.50 -10.14
N VAL A 119 -15.94 15.56 -9.37
CA VAL A 119 -15.82 15.56 -7.90
C VAL A 119 -17.20 15.42 -7.30
N GLU A 120 -17.37 14.49 -6.37
CA GLU A 120 -18.60 14.36 -5.57
C GLU A 120 -18.25 14.25 -4.10
N GLN A 121 -19.09 14.81 -3.23
CA GLN A 121 -18.93 14.64 -1.79
C GLN A 121 -19.03 13.14 -1.46
N PHE A 122 -18.00 12.55 -0.85
CA PHE A 122 -17.99 11.12 -0.57
C PHE A 122 -19.08 10.77 0.45
N SER A 123 -19.12 11.49 1.57
CA SER A 123 -20.19 11.44 2.56
C SER A 123 -20.19 12.71 3.42
N PRO A 124 -21.25 13.00 4.21
CA PRO A 124 -21.25 14.14 5.12
C PRO A 124 -20.06 14.11 6.08
N GLY A 125 -19.15 15.09 5.96
CA GLY A 125 -17.92 15.17 6.77
C GLY A 125 -16.74 14.34 6.27
N ALA A 126 -16.87 13.62 5.15
CA ALA A 126 -15.75 12.95 4.47
C ALA A 126 -15.17 13.83 3.35
N PRO A 127 -13.88 13.63 2.98
CA PRO A 127 -13.29 14.36 1.87
C PRO A 127 -14.01 14.06 0.55
N ASP A 128 -13.97 15.02 -0.36
CA ASP A 128 -14.51 14.88 -1.71
C ASP A 128 -13.87 13.69 -2.45
N ALA A 129 -14.62 13.01 -3.31
CA ALA A 129 -14.17 11.84 -4.05
C ALA A 129 -14.11 12.08 -5.55
N LEU A 130 -13.18 11.39 -6.21
CA LEU A 130 -13.15 11.32 -7.66
C LEU A 130 -14.15 10.30 -8.16
N ARG A 131 -14.94 10.73 -9.14
CA ARG A 131 -15.83 9.88 -9.90
C ARG A 131 -15.35 9.80 -11.34
N PHE A 132 -15.05 8.59 -11.80
CA PHE A 132 -14.67 8.34 -13.19
C PHE A 132 -15.86 7.79 -13.95
N HIS A 133 -16.19 8.44 -15.07
CA HIS A 133 -17.34 8.09 -15.90
C HIS A 133 -16.87 7.32 -17.13
N PHE A 134 -17.46 6.15 -17.36
CA PHE A 134 -17.22 5.30 -18.52
C PHE A 134 -18.47 5.28 -19.42
N SER A 135 -18.30 5.06 -20.73
CA SER A 135 -19.36 5.28 -21.73
C SER A 135 -20.48 4.22 -21.73
N SER A 136 -20.36 3.15 -20.92
CA SER A 136 -21.42 2.15 -20.74
C SER A 136 -22.41 2.54 -19.65
N ALA A 137 -23.63 1.99 -19.70
CA ALA A 137 -24.74 2.25 -18.79
C ALA A 137 -24.53 1.71 -17.34
N GLN A 138 -23.37 2.01 -16.73
CA GLN A 138 -22.76 1.65 -15.43
C GLN A 138 -21.41 0.91 -15.63
N PRO A 139 -20.41 1.04 -14.72
CA PRO A 139 -20.42 1.67 -13.39
C PRO A 139 -19.80 3.06 -13.37
N LYS A 140 -20.35 3.94 -12.53
CA LYS A 140 -19.63 5.14 -12.10
C LYS A 140 -18.71 4.75 -10.95
N PHE A 141 -17.41 4.77 -11.15
CA PHE A 141 -16.46 4.39 -10.10
C PHE A 141 -16.25 5.55 -9.16
N LYS A 142 -16.60 5.38 -7.89
CA LYS A 142 -16.33 6.35 -6.83
C LYS A 142 -15.07 5.88 -6.10
N PHE A 143 -13.98 6.60 -6.27
CA PHE A 143 -12.78 6.33 -5.48
C PHE A 143 -12.70 7.38 -4.38
N SER A 144 -12.48 6.90 -3.15
CA SER A 144 -12.06 7.77 -2.04
C SER A 144 -10.93 8.69 -2.52
N ASN A 145 -10.80 9.91 -1.97
CA ASN A 145 -9.81 10.94 -2.34
C ASN A 145 -8.33 10.55 -2.20
N ASN A 146 -8.03 9.27 -2.06
CA ASN A 146 -6.70 8.76 -2.12
C ASN A 146 -6.16 8.89 -3.55
N LEU A 147 -5.50 9.99 -3.81
CA LEU A 147 -4.84 10.24 -5.09
C LEU A 147 -3.48 9.55 -5.21
N ILE A 148 -2.95 8.96 -4.13
CA ILE A 148 -1.62 8.33 -4.13
C ILE A 148 -1.47 7.31 -5.27
N PRO A 149 -2.46 6.42 -5.55
CA PRO A 149 -2.36 5.47 -6.66
C PRO A 149 -2.46 6.09 -8.06
N TYR A 150 -2.82 7.38 -8.19
CA TYR A 150 -3.00 8.06 -9.46
C TYR A 150 -1.90 9.07 -9.76
N ILE A 151 -1.05 9.41 -8.80
CA ILE A 151 0.03 10.38 -8.98
C ILE A 151 1.34 9.62 -9.20
N PRO A 152 1.98 9.76 -10.37
CA PRO A 152 3.26 9.13 -10.65
C PRO A 152 4.32 9.48 -9.60
N SER A 153 5.22 8.55 -9.34
CA SER A 153 6.27 8.74 -8.32
C SER A 153 7.15 9.96 -8.59
N SER A 154 7.46 10.24 -9.86
CA SER A 154 8.20 11.43 -10.32
C SER A 154 7.52 12.74 -9.91
N VAL A 155 6.19 12.80 -9.96
CA VAL A 155 5.40 13.96 -9.56
C VAL A 155 5.34 14.08 -8.04
N ARG A 156 5.20 12.97 -7.32
CA ARG A 156 5.17 12.97 -5.85
C ARG A 156 6.47 13.48 -5.22
N GLN A 157 7.63 13.26 -5.86
CA GLN A 157 8.92 13.78 -5.42
C GLN A 157 8.97 15.31 -5.31
N LEU A 158 8.30 16.01 -6.25
CA LEU A 158 8.28 17.47 -6.31
C LEU A 158 7.54 18.08 -5.11
N HIS A 159 6.81 17.25 -4.37
CA HIS A 159 6.00 17.61 -3.22
C HIS A 159 6.43 16.80 -1.98
N SER A 160 7.75 16.74 -1.76
CA SER A 160 8.39 15.92 -0.73
C SER A 160 7.69 16.07 0.63
N GLY A 161 7.35 14.93 1.25
CA GLY A 161 6.70 14.87 2.56
C GLY A 161 5.17 14.89 2.54
N LEU A 162 4.52 15.39 1.47
CA LEU A 162 3.05 15.40 1.39
C LEU A 162 2.45 14.04 1.04
N PHE A 163 3.15 13.30 0.18
CA PHE A 163 2.73 11.99 -0.31
C PHE A 163 3.54 10.83 0.28
N ASN A 164 4.48 11.14 1.18
CA ASN A 164 5.26 10.12 1.87
C ASN A 164 4.31 9.31 2.78
N LEU A 165 4.51 8.00 2.74
CA LEU A 165 3.87 7.01 3.58
C LEU A 165 4.73 6.86 4.84
N GLN A 166 4.25 7.40 5.95
CA GLN A 166 4.84 7.15 7.25
C GLN A 166 4.48 5.75 7.70
N ILE A 167 5.47 4.91 7.97
CA ILE A 167 5.23 3.55 8.45
C ILE A 167 4.89 3.65 9.95
N GLU A 168 3.64 3.33 10.28
CA GLU A 168 3.13 3.34 11.65
C GLU A 168 3.34 1.98 12.32
N TYR A 169 3.22 0.91 11.53
CA TYR A 169 3.35 -0.47 12.00
C TYR A 169 3.67 -1.40 10.83
N ILE A 170 4.45 -2.44 11.11
CA ILE A 170 4.73 -3.54 10.20
C ILE A 170 4.21 -4.81 10.85
N GLY A 171 3.48 -5.61 10.08
CA GLY A 171 2.93 -6.86 10.61
C GLY A 171 2.94 -7.97 9.58
N LYS A 172 2.95 -9.20 10.09
CA LYS A 172 2.67 -10.40 9.32
C LYS A 172 1.30 -10.98 9.58
N ALA A 173 0.79 -11.68 8.57
CA ALA A 173 -0.36 -12.55 8.66
C ALA A 173 0.09 -13.97 8.30
N ILE A 174 0.48 -14.72 9.32
CA ILE A 174 0.67 -16.18 9.26
C ILE A 174 0.06 -16.78 10.52
N GLY A 175 -0.77 -17.80 10.34
CA GLY A 175 -1.40 -18.57 11.42
C GLY A 175 -0.49 -19.71 11.89
N LYS A 176 -0.88 -20.44 12.94
CA LYS A 176 -0.13 -21.63 13.39
C LYS A 176 -0.04 -22.72 12.31
N ASP A 177 -0.98 -22.72 11.38
CA ASP A 177 -1.12 -23.62 10.24
C ASP A 177 -0.52 -23.06 8.94
N GLY A 178 0.06 -21.86 8.97
CA GLY A 178 0.64 -21.23 7.78
C GLY A 178 -0.36 -20.58 6.82
N THR A 179 -1.67 -20.72 7.04
CA THR A 179 -2.68 -20.37 6.01
C THR A 179 -3.30 -18.99 6.18
N ARG A 180 -3.30 -18.45 7.40
CA ARG A 180 -3.95 -17.15 7.69
C ARG A 180 -3.39 -16.04 6.82
N GLU A 181 -4.25 -15.31 6.13
CA GLU A 181 -3.89 -14.18 5.28
C GLU A 181 -4.19 -12.83 5.96
N VAL A 182 -3.73 -11.73 5.35
CA VAL A 182 -3.99 -10.36 5.86
C VAL A 182 -5.48 -10.08 6.03
N ALA A 183 -6.32 -10.55 5.09
CA ALA A 183 -7.78 -10.37 5.16
C ALA A 183 -8.38 -10.97 6.44
N ASP A 184 -7.88 -12.12 6.89
CA ASP A 184 -8.30 -12.75 8.14
C ASP A 184 -7.70 -12.05 9.36
N ARG A 185 -6.41 -11.71 9.28
CA ARG A 185 -5.66 -11.13 10.40
C ARG A 185 -6.21 -9.77 10.78
N LEU A 186 -6.35 -8.87 9.81
CA LEU A 186 -6.81 -7.51 10.05
C LEU A 186 -8.34 -7.42 10.15
N GLY A 187 -9.08 -8.24 9.39
CA GLY A 187 -10.53 -8.26 9.42
C GLY A 187 -11.14 -8.76 10.74
N ASN A 188 -10.38 -9.52 11.53
CA ASN A 188 -10.83 -10.06 12.82
C ASN A 188 -10.35 -9.25 14.04
N GLY A 189 -9.76 -8.06 13.83
CA GLY A 189 -9.43 -7.10 14.90
C GLY A 189 -8.33 -7.57 15.85
N HIS A 190 -7.08 -7.48 15.43
CA HIS A 190 -5.95 -7.62 16.35
C HIS A 190 -5.68 -6.32 17.13
N SER A 191 -5.21 -6.44 18.37
CA SER A 191 -5.30 -5.37 19.37
C SER A 191 -4.44 -4.14 19.10
N THR A 192 -3.39 -4.24 18.27
CA THR A 192 -2.50 -3.10 17.94
C THR A 192 -3.02 -2.37 16.71
N GLU A 193 -3.44 -3.11 15.70
CA GLU A 193 -4.00 -2.65 14.44
C GLU A 193 -5.35 -1.96 14.67
N ALA A 194 -6.18 -2.51 15.57
CA ALA A 194 -7.41 -1.87 16.02
C ALA A 194 -7.15 -0.55 16.78
N LYS A 195 -6.06 -0.46 17.57
CA LYS A 195 -5.67 0.80 18.22
C LYS A 195 -5.22 1.84 17.20
N ILE A 196 -4.46 1.44 16.19
CA ILE A 196 -4.03 2.33 15.09
C ILE A 196 -5.25 2.82 14.33
N LEU A 197 -6.14 1.92 13.93
CA LEU A 197 -7.43 2.26 13.31
C LEU A 197 -8.20 3.28 14.16
N ASN A 198 -8.39 3.01 15.46
CA ASN A 198 -9.09 3.92 16.34
C ASN A 198 -8.40 5.29 16.46
N GLU A 199 -7.07 5.32 16.46
CA GLU A 199 -6.29 6.56 16.46
C GLU A 199 -6.57 7.42 15.22
N PHE A 200 -6.52 6.84 14.02
CA PHE A 200 -6.76 7.58 12.78
C PHE A 200 -8.24 7.89 12.51
N VAL A 201 -9.16 7.01 12.93
CA VAL A 201 -10.60 7.19 12.76
C VAL A 201 -11.19 8.17 13.78
N HIS A 202 -10.77 8.12 15.04
CA HIS A 202 -11.44 8.87 16.12
C HIS A 202 -10.70 10.14 16.58
N LYS A 203 -9.38 10.26 16.43
CA LYS A 203 -8.65 11.43 16.97
C LYS A 203 -8.68 12.69 16.07
N LYS A 204 -9.51 12.72 15.02
CA LYS A 204 -9.52 13.82 14.03
C LYS A 204 -8.10 14.19 13.57
N THR A 205 -7.30 13.19 13.23
CA THR A 205 -5.99 13.42 12.64
C THR A 205 -6.15 14.12 11.29
N ASN A 206 -5.17 14.95 10.91
CA ASN A 206 -4.99 15.48 9.56
C ASN A 206 -4.39 14.43 8.60
N ARG A 207 -4.47 13.14 8.93
CA ARG A 207 -3.80 12.05 8.22
C ARG A 207 -4.75 10.88 7.95
N ASP A 208 -4.61 10.29 6.77
CA ASP A 208 -5.29 9.06 6.36
C ASP A 208 -4.36 7.86 6.56
N ALA A 209 -4.95 6.70 6.85
CA ALA A 209 -4.23 5.45 7.07
C ALA A 209 -4.50 4.44 5.95
N TYR A 210 -3.46 3.72 5.55
CA TYR A 210 -3.47 2.73 4.49
C TYR A 210 -2.76 1.46 4.92
N ALA A 211 -3.17 0.33 4.36
CA ALA A 211 -2.38 -0.88 4.35
C ALA A 211 -1.64 -1.00 3.02
N VAL A 212 -0.32 -1.22 3.08
CA VAL A 212 0.50 -1.65 1.95
C VAL A 212 0.69 -3.16 2.08
N LEU A 213 0.20 -3.92 1.12
CA LEU A 213 0.14 -5.39 1.17
C LEU A 213 1.17 -6.00 0.23
N PHE A 214 1.88 -7.03 0.69
CA PHE A 214 2.92 -7.69 -0.07
C PHE A 214 2.70 -9.20 -0.17
N LYS A 215 2.75 -9.71 -1.42
CA LYS A 215 2.96 -11.13 -1.71
C LYS A 215 4.46 -11.40 -1.66
N LEU A 216 4.90 -12.46 -1.01
CA LEU A 216 6.33 -12.76 -0.93
C LEU A 216 6.72 -13.78 -2.01
N GLY A 217 7.87 -13.55 -2.63
CA GLY A 217 8.51 -14.51 -3.52
C GLY A 217 9.24 -15.61 -2.74
N HIS A 218 9.86 -16.52 -3.50
CA HIS A 218 10.76 -17.52 -2.93
C HIS A 218 12.16 -16.91 -2.68
N PRO A 219 12.89 -17.39 -1.66
CA PRO A 219 14.25 -16.95 -1.42
C PRO A 219 15.15 -17.36 -2.57
N THR A 220 16.12 -16.49 -2.88
CA THR A 220 17.10 -16.74 -3.93
C THR A 220 18.52 -16.46 -3.44
N ASP A 221 19.51 -17.06 -4.11
CA ASP A 221 20.90 -16.65 -3.96
C ASP A 221 21.20 -15.37 -4.77
N VAL A 222 22.44 -14.91 -4.70
CA VAL A 222 22.91 -13.69 -5.41
C VAL A 222 22.85 -13.80 -6.94
N PHE A 223 22.68 -15.01 -7.47
CA PHE A 223 22.53 -15.32 -8.89
C PHE A 223 21.06 -15.57 -9.29
N GLY A 224 20.12 -15.36 -8.37
CA GLY A 224 18.69 -15.56 -8.59
C GLY A 224 18.27 -17.04 -8.57
N LYS A 225 19.10 -17.96 -8.09
CA LYS A 225 18.74 -19.38 -7.99
C LYS A 225 17.87 -19.58 -6.75
N PRO A 226 16.72 -20.29 -6.86
CA PRO A 226 15.88 -20.59 -5.71
C PRO A 226 16.64 -21.32 -4.60
N LEU A 227 16.46 -20.86 -3.37
CA LEU A 227 16.98 -21.50 -2.17
C LEU A 227 15.82 -22.05 -1.34
N SER A 228 15.83 -23.35 -1.08
CA SER A 228 14.87 -24.05 -0.22
C SER A 228 15.39 -24.22 1.21
N VAL A 229 16.04 -23.18 1.73
CA VAL A 229 16.66 -23.18 3.07
C VAL A 229 15.67 -22.81 4.19
N LEU A 230 14.59 -22.08 3.87
CA LEU A 230 13.60 -21.62 4.85
C LEU A 230 12.20 -22.05 4.41
N SER A 231 11.36 -22.42 5.38
CA SER A 231 9.92 -22.56 5.19
C SER A 231 9.26 -21.21 4.89
N TYR A 232 8.07 -21.21 4.29
CA TYR A 232 7.34 -19.98 4.01
C TYR A 232 7.05 -19.14 5.27
N SER A 233 6.78 -19.80 6.40
CA SER A 233 6.59 -19.10 7.67
C SER A 233 7.84 -18.37 8.14
N GLU A 234 9.00 -18.99 7.98
CA GLU A 234 10.27 -18.38 8.33
C GLU A 234 10.62 -17.24 7.37
N ILE A 235 10.31 -17.38 6.08
CA ILE A 235 10.50 -16.32 5.09
C ILE A 235 9.72 -15.06 5.47
N VAL A 236 8.43 -15.20 5.80
CA VAL A 236 7.61 -14.06 6.23
C VAL A 236 8.15 -13.44 7.53
N ASP A 237 8.62 -14.27 8.47
CA ASP A 237 9.17 -13.79 9.75
C ASP A 237 10.47 -12.99 9.55
N VAL A 238 11.38 -13.50 8.71
CA VAL A 238 12.61 -12.80 8.33
C VAL A 238 12.27 -11.49 7.61
N PHE A 239 11.30 -11.49 6.69
CA PHE A 239 10.90 -10.30 5.95
C PHE A 239 10.30 -9.23 6.89
N GLU A 240 9.38 -9.60 7.76
CA GLU A 240 8.77 -8.70 8.76
C GLU A 240 9.85 -8.05 9.63
N LYS A 241 10.73 -8.87 10.23
CA LYS A 241 11.77 -8.38 11.13
C LYS A 241 12.81 -7.51 10.42
N SER A 242 13.19 -7.86 9.20
CA SER A 242 14.11 -7.05 8.39
C SER A 242 13.55 -5.66 8.13
N LEU A 243 12.26 -5.57 7.82
CA LEU A 243 11.59 -4.28 7.63
C LEU A 243 11.47 -3.50 8.94
N ILE A 244 11.19 -4.17 10.06
CA ILE A 244 11.15 -3.51 11.38
C ILE A 244 12.53 -2.98 11.76
N GLY A 245 13.60 -3.78 11.58
CA GLY A 245 14.97 -3.36 11.86
C GLY A 245 15.42 -2.18 11.00
N HIS A 246 14.99 -2.16 9.72
CA HIS A 246 15.31 -1.09 8.78
C HIS A 246 14.51 0.21 9.05
N PHE A 247 13.18 0.12 9.12
CA PHE A 247 12.31 1.29 9.22
C PHE A 247 12.06 1.76 10.65
N LYS A 248 12.25 0.88 11.64
CA LYS A 248 12.11 1.13 13.09
C LYS A 248 10.82 1.87 13.49
N PRO A 249 9.63 1.43 13.05
CA PRO A 249 8.39 2.10 13.41
C PRO A 249 8.12 2.00 14.92
N GLU A 250 7.62 3.09 15.51
CA GLU A 250 7.47 3.24 16.96
C GLU A 250 6.64 2.13 17.62
N LYS A 251 5.71 1.51 16.88
CA LYS A 251 4.81 0.47 17.40
C LYS A 251 5.38 -0.96 17.28
N ASN A 252 6.59 -1.14 16.73
CA ASN A 252 7.26 -2.44 16.57
C ASN A 252 8.56 -2.60 17.40
N ILE A 253 8.65 -1.94 18.56
CA ILE A 253 9.86 -1.87 19.42
C ILE A 253 10.56 -3.22 19.63
N GLN A 254 9.79 -4.32 19.69
CA GLN A 254 10.29 -5.67 19.98
C GLN A 254 11.29 -6.23 18.96
N SER A 255 11.34 -5.70 17.73
CA SER A 255 12.22 -6.23 16.66
C SER A 255 13.04 -5.14 15.96
N CYS A 256 13.12 -3.93 16.54
CA CYS A 256 13.89 -2.82 15.95
C CYS A 256 15.42 -3.06 15.92
N ASN A 257 15.91 -4.05 16.68
CA ASN A 257 17.32 -4.41 16.74
C ASN A 257 17.70 -5.54 15.77
N PHE A 258 16.75 -6.10 15.02
CA PHE A 258 17.05 -7.13 14.03
C PHE A 258 17.99 -6.59 12.92
N PRO A 259 18.98 -7.36 12.45
CA PRO A 259 19.27 -8.77 12.77
C PRO A 259 20.17 -8.97 14.00
N ASN A 260 20.67 -7.90 14.62
CA ASN A 260 21.60 -7.96 15.75
C ASN A 260 20.90 -8.21 17.09
N ASP A 261 19.85 -9.04 17.06
CA ASP A 261 19.08 -9.46 18.23
C ASP A 261 19.28 -10.96 18.51
N GLY A 262 19.08 -11.37 19.76
CA GLY A 262 19.14 -12.79 20.16
C GLY A 262 17.87 -13.57 19.80
N SER A 263 17.14 -13.19 18.75
CA SER A 263 15.87 -13.82 18.42
C SER A 263 16.04 -15.18 17.75
N HIS A 264 15.03 -16.04 17.88
CA HIS A 264 15.00 -17.36 17.21
C HIS A 264 15.20 -17.24 15.69
N THR A 265 14.72 -16.16 15.07
CA THR A 265 14.86 -15.93 13.63
C THR A 265 16.32 -15.71 13.25
N THR A 266 17.08 -14.91 14.02
CA THR A 266 18.52 -14.70 13.82
C THR A 266 19.30 -16.00 14.01
N TRP A 267 19.01 -16.74 15.09
CA TRP A 267 19.61 -18.06 15.31
C TRP A 267 19.36 -19.01 14.14
N ASN A 268 18.13 -19.05 13.63
CA ASN A 268 17.75 -19.92 12.52
C ASN A 268 18.48 -19.54 11.22
N LEU A 269 18.61 -18.25 10.93
CA LEU A 269 19.39 -17.76 9.79
C LEU A 269 20.86 -18.20 9.88
N ALA A 270 21.46 -18.09 11.07
CA ALA A 270 22.82 -18.54 11.31
C ALA A 270 22.97 -20.07 11.13
N GLN A 271 22.00 -20.89 11.57
CA GLN A 271 22.01 -22.34 11.33
C GLN A 271 21.99 -22.70 9.84
N HIS A 272 21.41 -21.84 9.00
CA HIS A 272 21.40 -22.01 7.55
C HIS A 272 22.62 -21.38 6.84
N GLY A 273 23.61 -20.89 7.60
CA GLY A 273 24.81 -20.26 7.05
C GLY A 273 24.51 -18.93 6.34
N VAL A 274 23.43 -18.25 6.74
CA VAL A 274 23.09 -16.93 6.21
C VAL A 274 23.88 -15.89 7.00
N ASP A 275 24.78 -15.20 6.30
CA ASP A 275 25.67 -14.14 6.80
C ASP A 275 25.13 -12.72 6.50
N ALA A 276 24.29 -12.60 5.48
CA ALA A 276 23.69 -11.34 5.07
C ALA A 276 22.33 -11.57 4.41
N LEU A 277 21.45 -10.58 4.55
CA LEU A 277 20.13 -10.51 3.92
C LEU A 277 20.10 -9.35 2.92
N ARG A 278 19.53 -9.59 1.74
CA ARG A 278 19.12 -8.54 0.82
C ARG A 278 17.60 -8.57 0.68
N ILE A 279 16.95 -7.46 1.02
CA ILE A 279 15.51 -7.31 0.94
C ILE A 279 15.15 -6.40 -0.23
N GLU A 280 14.22 -6.83 -1.08
CA GLU A 280 13.66 -6.02 -2.17
C GLU A 280 12.13 -5.93 -2.01
N LEU A 281 11.62 -4.72 -1.81
CA LEU A 281 10.19 -4.41 -1.88
C LEU A 281 9.83 -3.85 -3.25
N ARG A 282 8.83 -4.42 -3.91
CA ARG A 282 8.34 -3.90 -5.20
C ARG A 282 7.14 -3.00 -5.02
N SER A 283 7.23 -1.81 -5.60
CA SER A 283 6.13 -0.86 -5.67
C SER A 283 5.11 -1.28 -6.74
N PRO A 284 3.87 -0.73 -6.71
CA PRO A 284 2.96 -0.83 -7.84
C PRO A 284 3.63 -0.25 -9.10
N GLN A 285 3.40 -0.90 -10.25
CA GLN A 285 3.94 -0.46 -11.54
C GLN A 285 3.51 0.99 -11.82
N ASP A 286 4.42 1.80 -12.37
CA ASP A 286 4.26 3.23 -12.73
C ASP A 286 4.03 4.23 -11.58
N TYR A 287 3.62 3.80 -10.40
CA TYR A 287 3.23 4.72 -9.32
C TYR A 287 4.25 4.80 -8.18
N GLY A 288 5.09 3.78 -7.94
CA GLY A 288 6.12 3.79 -6.88
C GLY A 288 5.53 3.80 -5.46
N LEU A 289 6.33 3.57 -4.43
CA LEU A 289 6.02 3.89 -3.03
C LEU A 289 7.08 4.89 -2.54
N LEU A 290 6.69 5.77 -1.62
CA LEU A 290 7.58 6.75 -0.98
C LEU A 290 7.42 6.59 0.51
N PHE A 291 8.41 6.08 1.22
CA PHE A 291 8.36 6.02 2.68
C PHE A 291 8.99 7.27 3.32
N THR A 292 8.62 7.61 4.56
CA THR A 292 9.02 8.88 5.21
C THR A 292 10.53 9.10 5.34
N ASN A 293 11.35 8.05 5.25
CA ASN A 293 12.80 8.14 5.38
C ASN A 293 13.53 8.11 4.02
N GLU A 294 12.79 8.10 2.90
CA GLU A 294 13.36 7.99 1.55
C GLU A 294 13.37 9.34 0.84
N VAL A 295 14.48 9.61 0.15
CA VAL A 295 14.71 10.82 -0.64
C VAL A 295 14.32 10.61 -2.12
N SER A 296 14.08 9.36 -2.55
CA SER A 296 13.70 9.02 -3.92
C SER A 296 12.75 7.81 -3.95
N PRO A 297 11.68 7.83 -4.77
CA PRO A 297 10.84 6.68 -5.02
C PRO A 297 11.54 5.76 -5.99
N GLU A 298 11.99 4.64 -5.48
CA GLU A 298 12.44 3.55 -6.31
C GLU A 298 11.24 2.64 -6.62
N LEU A 299 11.16 2.15 -7.87
CA LEU A 299 10.23 1.06 -8.20
C LEU A 299 10.53 -0.20 -7.37
N LYS A 300 11.77 -0.29 -6.86
CA LYS A 300 12.28 -1.34 -5.99
C LYS A 300 12.98 -0.68 -4.80
N HIS A 301 12.42 -0.78 -3.60
CA HIS A 301 13.16 -0.39 -2.41
C HIS A 301 14.07 -1.55 -1.99
N ARG A 302 15.39 -1.32 -1.96
CA ARG A 302 16.38 -2.35 -1.64
C ARG A 302 17.27 -1.92 -0.48
N PHE A 303 17.46 -2.83 0.47
CA PHE A 303 18.44 -2.67 1.54
C PHE A 303 19.09 -4.00 1.90
N GLU A 304 20.25 -3.91 2.53
CA GLU A 304 21.04 -5.05 2.99
C GLU A 304 21.21 -4.99 4.51
N LEU A 305 21.23 -6.16 5.14
CA LEU A 305 21.47 -6.33 6.57
C LEU A 305 22.56 -7.37 6.74
N GLU A 306 23.61 -7.04 7.49
CA GLU A 306 24.65 -7.98 7.90
C GLU A 306 24.22 -8.67 9.19
N ILE A 307 24.43 -9.99 9.28
CA ILE A 307 24.16 -10.76 10.48
C ILE A 307 25.49 -10.93 11.21
N GLU A 308 25.69 -10.17 12.28
CA GLU A 308 26.88 -10.28 13.13
C GLU A 308 26.84 -11.61 13.94
N GLU A 309 27.99 -12.30 14.01
CA GLU A 309 28.18 -13.53 14.80
C GLU A 309 28.17 -13.28 16.32
#